data_AF-A0A7Y3UBE6-F1
#
_entry.id   AF-A0A7Y3UBE6-F1
#
_cell.length_a   1.000
_cell.length_b   1.000
_cell.length_c   1.000
_cell.angle_alpha   90.00
_cell.angle_beta   90.00
_cell.angle_gamma   90.00
#
_symmetry.space_group_name_H-M   'P 1'
#
loop_
_entity.id
_entity.type
_entity.pdbx_description
1 polymer ?
#
loop_
_entity_poly.entity_id
_entity_poly.type
_entity_poly.pdbx_seq_one_letter_code
_entity_poly.pdbx_strand_id
1 'polypeptide(L)' 'MGSLTIPDGPPGAPHDLRCLVLVSRGLAFSRLEPPQSDKAIADFKAVINMSDARHNIKAYALMALMLEESDPESV' A
#
# COMPACT_ATOMS: atom_id res chain seq x y z
N MET A 1 -14.85 -37.27 8.26
CA MET A 1 -14.77 -35.81 8.10
C MET A 1 -13.46 -35.48 7.42
N GLY A 2 -13.46 -35.35 6.10
CA GLY A 2 -12.30 -34.83 5.38
C GLY A 2 -12.29 -33.32 5.57
N SER A 3 -11.23 -32.79 6.16
CA SER A 3 -11.01 -31.34 6.23
C SER A 3 -10.87 -30.83 4.80
N LEU A 4 -11.85 -30.08 4.33
CA LEU A 4 -11.75 -29.33 3.08
C LEU A 4 -10.74 -28.20 3.34
N THR A 5 -9.45 -28.48 3.18
CA THR A 5 -8.45 -27.43 3.03
C THR A 5 -8.87 -26.63 1.82
N ILE A 6 -9.38 -25.42 2.06
CA ILE A 6 -9.64 -24.45 1.01
C ILE A 6 -8.28 -24.25 0.32
N PRO A 7 -8.09 -24.67 -0.94
CA PRO A 7 -6.85 -24.40 -1.64
C PRO A 7 -6.67 -22.89 -1.63
N ASP A 8 -5.49 -22.42 -1.20
CA ASP A 8 -5.14 -21.01 -1.23
C ASP A 8 -5.64 -20.44 -2.56
N GLY A 9 -6.57 -19.48 -2.46
CA GLY A 9 -7.33 -18.98 -3.59
C GLY A 9 -6.43 -18.48 -4.72
N PRO A 10 -6.99 -18.17 -5.90
CA PRO A 10 -6.21 -17.78 -7.08
C PRO A 10 -5.15 -16.71 -6.71
N PRO A 11 -3.97 -16.74 -7.34
CA PRO A 11 -2.83 -15.90 -6.94
C PRO A 11 -3.27 -14.43 -6.88
N GLY A 12 -3.43 -13.90 -5.65
CA GLY A 12 -3.96 -12.56 -5.35
C GLY A 12 -5.10 -12.47 -4.31
N ALA A 13 -5.54 -13.57 -3.68
CA ALA A 13 -6.84 -13.64 -3.01
C ALA A 13 -7.08 -12.77 -1.73
N PRO A 14 -6.12 -12.49 -0.82
CA PRO A 14 -6.34 -11.46 0.24
C PRO A 14 -5.19 -10.46 0.46
N HIS A 15 -3.95 -10.84 0.16
CA HIS A 15 -2.75 -10.05 0.47
C HIS A 15 -2.62 -8.84 -0.46
N ASP A 16 -2.95 -9.02 -1.74
CA ASP A 16 -2.99 -7.94 -2.72
C ASP A 16 -4.04 -6.88 -2.35
N LEU A 17 -5.20 -7.32 -1.84
CA LEU A 17 -6.25 -6.40 -1.41
C LEU A 17 -5.77 -5.51 -0.26
N ARG A 18 -5.05 -6.07 0.71
CA ARG A 18 -4.46 -5.29 1.80
C ARG A 18 -3.44 -4.28 1.30
N CYS A 19 -2.57 -4.68 0.37
CA CYS A 19 -1.58 -3.77 -0.21
C CYS A 19 -2.24 -2.65 -1.03
N LEU A 20 -3.26 -2.99 -1.83
CA LEU A 20 -4.04 -2.04 -2.62
C LEU A 20 -4.78 -1.04 -1.72
N VAL A 21 -5.39 -1.50 -0.64
CA VAL A 21 -6.09 -0.63 0.32
C VAL A 21 -5.13 0.41 0.91
N LEU A 22 -3.94 -0.02 1.33
CA LEU A 22 -2.94 0.91 1.88
C LEU A 22 -2.44 1.90 0.83
N VAL A 23 -2.12 1.43 -0.38
CA VAL A 23 -1.72 2.32 -1.48
C VAL A 23 -2.82 3.34 -1.79
N SER A 24 -4.07 2.90 -1.94
CA SER A 24 -5.19 3.77 -2.24
C SER A 24 -5.48 4.76 -1.11
N ARG A 25 -5.34 4.32 0.15
CA ARG A 25 -5.53 5.19 1.31
C ARG A 25 -4.41 6.22 1.42
N GLY A 26 -3.16 5.82 1.17
CA GLY A 26 -2.03 6.76 1.13
C GLY A 26 -2.24 7.85 0.09
N LEU A 27 -2.60 7.48 -1.14
CA LEU A 27 -2.94 8.45 -2.19
C LEU A 27 -4.12 9.36 -1.83
N ALA A 28 -5.10 8.85 -1.09
CA ALA A 28 -6.22 9.67 -0.62
C ALA A 28 -5.74 10.73 0.39
N PHE A 29 -4.86 10.35 1.33
CA PHE A 29 -4.27 11.28 2.29
C PHE A 29 -3.40 12.36 1.62
N SER A 30 -2.62 11.99 0.60
CA SER A 30 -1.83 12.93 -0.21
C SER A 30 -2.68 13.98 -0.93
N ARG A 31 -3.93 13.64 -1.27
CA ARG A 31 -4.83 14.50 -2.05
C ARG A 31 -5.81 15.30 -1.20
N LEU A 32 -5.71 15.21 0.12
CA LEU A 32 -6.51 16.07 1.00
C LEU A 32 -6.00 17.52 0.96
N GLU A 33 -6.86 18.45 1.35
CA GLU A 33 -6.51 19.85 1.55
C GLU A 33 -6.81 20.24 3.01
N PRO A 34 -5.81 20.45 3.88
CA PRO A 34 -4.37 20.25 3.62
C PRO A 34 -3.99 18.75 3.52
N PRO A 35 -2.89 18.42 2.82
CA PRO A 35 -2.41 17.04 2.71
C PRO A 35 -2.10 16.43 4.09
N GLN A 36 -2.31 15.12 4.20
CA GLN A 36 -1.90 14.35 5.38
C GLN A 36 -0.70 13.46 5.03
N SER A 37 0.39 14.08 4.57
CA SER A 37 1.57 13.40 4.03
C SER A 37 2.18 12.39 5.00
N ASP A 38 2.22 12.67 6.31
CA ASP A 38 2.68 11.70 7.33
C ASP A 38 1.90 10.38 7.27
N LYS A 39 0.59 10.44 7.06
CA LYS A 39 -0.26 9.25 6.96
C LYS A 39 -0.08 8.55 5.61
N ALA A 40 0.10 9.31 4.53
CA ALA A 40 0.40 8.75 3.21
C ALA A 40 1.73 7.98 3.22
N ILE A 41 2.79 8.61 3.74
CA ILE A 41 4.12 8.02 3.92
C ILE A 41 4.05 6.74 4.77
N ALA A 42 3.30 6.76 5.88
CA ALA A 42 3.13 5.59 6.73
C ALA A 42 2.48 4.41 5.97
N ASP A 43 1.45 4.69 5.16
CA ASP A 43 0.77 3.67 4.35
C ASP A 43 1.67 3.09 3.26
N PHE A 44 2.45 3.92 2.56
CA PHE A 44 3.40 3.45 1.55
C PHE A 44 4.54 2.63 2.16
N LYS A 45 5.12 3.08 3.29
CA LYS A 45 6.15 2.34 4.03
C LYS A 45 5.61 0.98 4.53
N ALA A 46 4.36 0.93 4.97
CA ALA A 46 3.73 -0.33 5.37
C ALA A 46 3.70 -1.34 4.22
N VAL A 47 3.36 -0.91 3.00
CA VAL A 47 3.33 -1.78 1.79
C VAL A 47 4.72 -2.23 1.37
N ILE A 48 5.72 -1.36 1.42
CA ILE A 48 7.12 -1.71 1.10
C ILE A 48 7.64 -2.80 2.04
N ASN A 49 7.30 -2.70 3.33
CA ASN A 49 7.70 -3.63 4.38
C ASN A 49 6.91 -4.95 4.41
N MET A 50 5.82 -5.09 3.64
CA MET A 50 5.08 -6.34 3.53
C MET A 50 5.87 -7.40 2.76
N SER A 51 6.32 -8.45 3.43
CA SER A 51 7.15 -9.52 2.82
C SER A 51 6.45 -10.25 1.67
N ASP A 52 5.14 -10.30 1.71
CA ASP A 52 4.21 -10.98 0.81
C ASP A 52 3.67 -10.10 -0.33
N ALA A 53 3.93 -8.79 -0.31
CA ALA A 53 3.45 -7.89 -1.36
C ALA A 53 4.17 -8.15 -2.69
N ARG A 54 3.40 -8.23 -3.78
CA ARG A 54 3.95 -8.37 -5.14
C ARG A 54 4.88 -7.20 -5.48
N HIS A 55 5.94 -7.50 -6.24
CA HIS A 55 6.99 -6.53 -6.60
C HIS A 55 6.45 -5.26 -7.28
N ASN A 56 5.44 -5.40 -8.14
CA ASN A 56 4.81 -4.26 -8.82
C ASN A 56 4.09 -3.31 -7.83
N ILE A 57 3.46 -3.86 -6.79
CA ILE A 57 2.77 -3.05 -5.78
C ILE A 57 3.79 -2.32 -4.90
N LYS A 58 4.90 -2.98 -4.53
CA LYS A 58 6.01 -2.33 -3.81
C LYS A 58 6.66 -1.22 -4.62
N ALA A 59 6.90 -1.44 -5.91
CA ALA A 59 7.47 -0.43 -6.79
C ALA A 59 6.56 0.81 -6.88
N TYR A 60 5.25 0.61 -6.98
CA TYR A 60 4.28 1.70 -6.99
C TYR A 60 4.26 2.47 -5.66
N ALA A 61 4.24 1.76 -4.52
CA ALA A 61 4.32 2.38 -3.20
C ALA A 61 5.61 3.18 -3.00
N LEU A 62 6.74 2.67 -3.52
CA LEU A 62 8.02 3.38 -3.47
C LEU A 62 8.02 4.65 -4.33
N MET A 63 7.44 4.61 -5.54
CA MET A 63 7.28 5.81 -6.36
C MET A 63 6.42 6.86 -5.66
N ALA A 64 5.30 6.45 -5.07
CA ALA A 64 4.43 7.36 -4.34
C ALA A 64 5.12 7.95 -3.09
N LEU A 65 5.88 7.14 -2.34
CA LEU A 65 6.68 7.61 -1.22
C LEU A 65 7.73 8.65 -1.66
N MET A 66 8.44 8.40 -2.77
CA MET A 66 9.42 9.36 -3.29
C MET A 66 8.78 10.69 -3.65
N LEU A 67 7.54 10.70 -4.17
CA LEU A 67 6.81 11.94 -4.46
C LEU A 67 6.47 12.71 -3.18
N GLU A 68 5.98 12.03 -2.14
CA GLU A 68 5.68 12.66 -0.85
C GLU A 68 6.93 13.20 -0.15
N GLU A 69 8.06 12.49 -0.21
CA GLU A 69 9.32 12.95 0.39
C GLU A 69 10.04 14.02 -0.45
N SER A 70 9.68 14.18 -1.74
CA SER A 70 10.26 15.18 -2.64
C SER A 70 9.54 16.53 -2.62
N ASP A 71 8.39 16.65 -1.96
CA ASP A 71 7.60 17.87 -1.91
C ASP A 71 7.76 18.58 -0.54
N PRO A 72 8.75 19.50 -0.38
CA PRO A 72 8.99 20.18 0.88
C PRO A 72 7.89 21.20 1.25
N GLU A 73 6.88 21.44 0.40
CA GLU A 73 5.83 22.46 0.62
C GLU A 73 4.44 21.88 0.97
N SER A 74 4.37 20.62 1.41
CA SER A 74 3.11 20.01 1.89
C SER A 74 2.79 20.31 3.37
N VAL A 75 3.32 21.39 3.97
CA VAL A 75 3.04 21.85 5.35
C VAL A 75 2.45 23.26 5.35
#